data_AF-A0A6I7R257-F1
#
_entry.id   AF-A0A6I7R257-F1
#
_cell.length_a   1.000
_cell.length_b   1.000
_cell.length_c   1.000
_cell.angle_alpha   90.00
_cell.angle_beta   90.00
_cell.angle_gamma   90.00
#
_symmetry.space_group_name_H-M   'P 1'
#
loop_
_entity.id
_entity.type
_entity.pdbx_description
1 polymer ?
#
loop_
_entity_poly.entity_id
_entity_poly.type
_entity_poly.pdbx_seq_one_letter_code
_entity_poly.pdbx_strand_id
1 'polypeptide(L)'
;MIAHIFFGGISLVIGLFILLIKKGDKRHKSIGNIFFYAMILTVFSAFIMTYLRPNYFLFIVGVFTAYMLLSGKRYLKKKKITDVKHIDWLLTFIMLLFGAAFIAFGFYLVFKSNFFGIVFLVFGVISLVFVYQDYLNFKGKAGVKNYWLVTHFQRMIGSYIATITAFLVVNNTFLPGVIAWLLPTAILVPLIIFWSRKYEIKHKKLK
;
A
#
# COMPACT_ATOMS: atom_id res chain seq x y z
N MET A 1 -6.52 -20.60 4.92
CA MET A 1 -7.79 -20.00 4.47
C MET A 1 -8.55 -19.32 5.60
N ILE A 2 -8.93 -20.03 6.68
CA ILE A 2 -9.69 -19.45 7.81
C ILE A 2 -8.98 -18.22 8.41
N ALA A 3 -7.69 -18.34 8.72
CA ALA A 3 -6.90 -17.22 9.26
C ALA A 3 -6.90 -15.98 8.34
N HIS A 4 -6.75 -16.19 7.02
CA HIS A 4 -6.75 -15.10 6.04
C HIS A 4 -8.08 -14.35 6.02
N ILE A 5 -9.20 -15.09 6.01
CA ILE A 5 -10.54 -14.50 6.02
C ILE A 5 -10.78 -13.74 7.34
N PHE A 6 -10.42 -14.34 8.48
CA PHE A 6 -10.62 -13.74 9.79
C PHE A 6 -9.82 -12.44 9.95
N PHE A 7 -8.51 -12.47 9.73
CA PHE A 7 -7.67 -11.28 9.86
C PHE A 7 -7.95 -10.25 8.76
N GLY A 8 -8.31 -10.70 7.55
CA GLY A 8 -8.72 -9.82 6.46
C GLY A 8 -10.00 -9.05 6.80
N GLY A 9 -11.00 -9.76 7.34
CA GLY A 9 -12.25 -9.15 7.82
C GLY A 9 -12.02 -8.13 8.93
N ILE A 10 -11.19 -8.47 9.93
CA ILE A 10 -10.80 -7.52 10.98
C ILE A 10 -10.14 -6.28 10.36
N SER A 11 -9.21 -6.48 9.42
CA SER A 11 -8.48 -5.39 8.79
C SER A 11 -9.38 -4.46 7.98
N LEU A 12 -10.41 -5.01 7.33
CA LEU A 12 -11.44 -4.24 6.62
C LEU A 12 -12.24 -3.35 7.59
N VAL A 13 -12.80 -3.95 8.63
CA VAL A 13 -13.63 -3.23 9.62
C VAL A 13 -12.81 -2.16 10.34
N ILE A 14 -11.64 -2.54 10.88
CA ILE A 14 -10.76 -1.62 11.60
C ILE A 14 -10.21 -0.52 10.68
N GLY A 15 -9.93 -0.86 9.42
CA GLY A 15 -9.49 0.10 8.40
C GLY A 15 -10.55 1.17 8.09
N LEU A 16 -11.83 0.82 8.11
CA LEU A 16 -12.91 1.80 7.99
C LEU A 16 -12.95 2.72 9.21
N PHE A 17 -12.94 2.15 10.41
CA PHE A 17 -12.98 2.92 11.66
C PHE A 17 -11.78 3.88 11.79
N ILE A 18 -10.57 3.46 11.43
CA ILE A 18 -9.38 4.33 11.53
C ILE A 18 -9.41 5.52 10.55
N LEU A 19 -10.13 5.40 9.44
CA LEU A 19 -10.35 6.51 8.50
C LEU A 19 -11.25 7.59 9.10
N LEU A 20 -12.18 7.24 9.99
CA LEU A 20 -13.14 8.19 10.57
C LEU A 20 -12.61 8.92 11.80
N ILE A 21 -11.70 8.31 12.55
CA ILE A 21 -11.14 8.91 13.78
C ILE A 21 -10.10 10.01 13.50
N LYS A 22 -9.95 10.90 14.49
CA LYS A 22 -8.95 11.99 14.48
C LYS A 22 -7.54 11.43 14.30
N LYS A 23 -6.81 11.92 13.29
CA LYS A 23 -5.47 11.42 12.98
C LYS A 23 -4.47 11.81 14.07
N GLY A 24 -3.68 10.84 14.51
CA GLY A 24 -2.54 11.04 15.42
C GLY A 24 -2.84 11.02 16.93
N ASP A 25 -4.10 10.93 17.36
CA ASP A 25 -4.45 10.80 18.78
C ASP A 25 -4.15 9.38 19.34
N LYS A 26 -4.34 9.18 20.65
CA LYS A 26 -4.06 7.89 21.30
C LYS A 26 -4.92 6.76 20.73
N ARG A 27 -6.19 7.03 20.40
CA ARG A 27 -7.12 6.06 19.82
C ARG A 27 -6.66 5.65 18.41
N HIS A 28 -6.29 6.60 17.57
CA HIS A 28 -5.74 6.36 16.23
C HIS A 28 -4.48 5.52 16.26
N LYS A 29 -3.56 5.79 17.18
CA LYS A 29 -2.35 4.97 17.32
C LYS A 29 -2.66 3.54 17.78
N SER A 30 -3.58 3.37 18.72
CA SER A 30 -3.97 2.05 19.22
C SER A 30 -4.67 1.22 18.13
N ILE A 31 -5.73 1.79 17.54
CA ILE A 31 -6.51 1.14 16.47
C ILE A 31 -5.64 0.91 15.23
N GLY A 32 -4.74 1.83 14.90
CA GLY A 32 -3.78 1.68 13.81
C GLY A 32 -2.77 0.56 14.02
N ASN A 33 -2.41 0.25 15.26
CA ASN A 33 -1.61 -0.94 15.53
C ASN A 33 -2.42 -2.22 15.34
N ILE A 34 -3.69 -2.25 15.75
CA ILE A 34 -4.59 -3.39 15.49
C ILE A 34 -4.73 -3.63 13.98
N PHE A 35 -5.02 -2.57 13.21
CA PHE A 35 -5.06 -2.63 11.74
C PHE A 35 -3.76 -3.20 11.17
N PHE A 36 -2.62 -2.66 11.59
CA PHE A 36 -1.32 -3.07 11.09
C PHE A 36 -1.04 -4.56 11.33
N TYR A 37 -1.27 -5.05 12.56
CA TYR A 37 -0.98 -6.45 12.88
C TYR A 37 -1.97 -7.41 12.22
N ALA A 38 -3.27 -7.08 12.21
CA ALA A 38 -4.26 -7.87 11.49
C ALA A 38 -3.92 -7.96 9.99
N MET A 39 -3.50 -6.84 9.38
CA MET A 39 -3.18 -6.83 7.96
C MET A 39 -1.89 -7.60 7.65
N ILE A 40 -0.86 -7.51 8.51
CA ILE A 40 0.36 -8.31 8.36
C ILE A 40 0.04 -9.81 8.45
N LEU A 41 -0.81 -10.23 9.38
CA LEU A 41 -1.26 -11.64 9.47
C LEU A 41 -2.08 -12.06 8.24
N THR A 42 -2.88 -11.14 7.69
CA THR A 42 -3.62 -11.35 6.43
C THR A 42 -2.67 -11.57 5.26
N VAL A 43 -1.66 -10.73 5.11
CA VAL A 43 -0.62 -10.84 4.07
C VAL A 43 0.20 -12.12 4.24
N PHE A 44 0.61 -12.44 5.46
CA PHE A 44 1.40 -13.65 5.72
C PHE A 44 0.61 -14.92 5.34
N SER A 45 -0.65 -15.00 5.77
CA SER A 45 -1.53 -16.11 5.39
C SER A 45 -1.86 -16.12 3.88
N ALA A 46 -1.89 -14.96 3.21
CA ALA A 46 -2.05 -14.85 1.77
C ALA A 46 -0.88 -15.48 1.00
N PHE A 47 0.35 -15.28 1.47
CA PHE A 47 1.53 -15.91 0.86
C PHE A 47 1.53 -17.42 1.05
N ILE A 48 1.16 -17.92 2.23
CA ILE A 48 0.98 -19.36 2.45
C ILE A 48 -0.06 -19.92 1.48
N MET A 49 -1.21 -19.25 1.33
CA MET A 49 -2.27 -19.68 0.42
C MET A 49 -1.81 -19.68 -1.04
N THR A 50 -1.08 -18.65 -1.46
CA THR A 50 -0.53 -18.57 -2.81
C THR A 50 0.45 -19.70 -3.09
N TYR A 51 1.29 -20.08 -2.11
CA TYR A 51 2.20 -21.20 -2.26
C TYR A 51 1.45 -22.54 -2.40
N LEU A 52 0.43 -22.77 -1.56
CA LEU A 52 -0.35 -24.01 -1.57
C LEU A 52 -1.29 -24.12 -2.79
N ARG A 53 -1.85 -22.99 -3.24
CA ARG A 53 -2.74 -22.88 -4.39
C ARG A 53 -2.33 -21.63 -5.17
N PRO A 54 -1.46 -21.79 -6.20
CA PRO A 54 -0.94 -20.68 -6.99
C PRO A 54 -2.02 -19.71 -7.43
N ASN A 55 -1.95 -18.49 -6.90
CA ASN A 55 -2.86 -17.40 -7.22
C ASN A 55 -2.08 -16.11 -7.40
N TYR A 56 -1.88 -15.72 -8.66
CA TYR A 56 -1.11 -14.53 -9.01
C TYR A 56 -1.70 -13.25 -8.42
N PHE A 57 -3.02 -13.13 -8.37
CA PHE A 57 -3.68 -11.96 -7.80
C PHE A 57 -3.36 -11.78 -6.32
N LEU A 58 -3.51 -12.86 -5.54
CA LEU A 58 -3.26 -12.85 -4.11
C LEU A 58 -1.79 -12.55 -3.81
N PHE A 59 -0.87 -13.06 -4.64
CA PHE A 59 0.56 -12.80 -4.54
C PHE A 59 0.90 -11.32 -4.71
N ILE A 60 0.51 -10.71 -5.85
CA ILE A 60 0.89 -9.34 -6.17
C ILE A 60 0.31 -8.34 -5.18
N VAL A 61 -0.97 -8.52 -4.79
CA VAL A 61 -1.61 -7.67 -3.80
C VAL A 61 -0.95 -7.87 -2.44
N GLY A 62 -0.60 -9.11 -2.07
CA GLY A 62 0.13 -9.43 -0.86
C GLY A 62 1.46 -8.68 -0.77
N VAL A 63 2.31 -8.78 -1.80
CA VAL A 63 3.62 -8.10 -1.87
C VAL A 63 3.44 -6.58 -1.76
N PHE A 64 2.56 -6.01 -2.59
CA PHE A 64 2.31 -4.58 -2.59
C PHE A 64 1.80 -4.07 -1.23
N THR A 65 0.83 -4.78 -0.65
CA THR A 65 0.24 -4.44 0.66
C THR A 65 1.28 -4.56 1.78
N ALA A 66 2.12 -5.61 1.76
CA ALA A 66 3.22 -5.79 2.70
C ALA A 66 4.17 -4.60 2.68
N TYR A 67 4.63 -4.21 1.49
CA TYR A 67 5.54 -3.08 1.32
C TYR A 67 4.89 -1.78 1.80
N MET A 68 3.64 -1.51 1.45
CA MET A 68 2.91 -0.31 1.89
C MET A 68 2.79 -0.25 3.41
N LEU A 69 2.40 -1.35 4.08
CA LEU A 69 2.29 -1.39 5.55
C LEU A 69 3.63 -1.18 6.24
N LEU A 70 4.63 -1.97 5.85
CA LEU A 70 5.95 -1.96 6.49
C LEU A 70 6.64 -0.62 6.29
N SER A 71 6.68 -0.11 5.06
CA SER A 71 7.25 1.21 4.78
C SER A 71 6.44 2.32 5.46
N GLY A 72 5.10 2.28 5.39
CA GLY A 72 4.20 3.26 5.98
C GLY A 72 4.36 3.42 7.49
N LYS A 73 4.45 2.31 8.23
CA LYS A 73 4.69 2.34 9.69
C LYS A 73 6.10 2.84 10.02
N ARG A 74 7.09 2.47 9.22
CA ARG A 74 8.49 2.90 9.42
C ARG A 74 8.69 4.38 9.13
N TYR A 75 7.95 4.96 8.18
CA TYR A 75 8.05 6.38 7.86
C TYR A 75 7.84 7.30 9.07
N LEU A 76 6.95 6.94 10.01
CA LEU A 76 6.75 7.72 11.25
C LEU A 76 8.02 7.87 12.11
N LYS A 77 9.03 7.00 11.92
CA LYS A 77 10.32 7.04 12.61
C LYS A 77 11.40 7.81 11.84
N LYS A 78 11.14 8.24 10.60
CA LYS A 78 12.12 8.87 9.69
C LYS A 78 11.90 10.38 9.62
N LYS A 79 12.10 11.11 10.73
CA LYS A 79 11.85 12.56 10.74
C LYS A 79 13.03 13.34 10.13
N LYS A 80 14.23 12.76 10.17
CA LYS A 80 15.45 13.25 9.56
C LYS A 80 16.03 12.18 8.62
N ILE A 81 16.92 12.59 7.72
CA ILE A 81 17.63 11.68 6.80
C ILE A 81 18.48 10.66 7.57
N THR A 82 19.09 11.09 8.68
CA THR A 82 19.88 10.24 9.58
C THR A 82 19.08 9.12 10.24
N ASP A 83 17.74 9.22 10.26
CA ASP A 83 16.88 8.21 10.86
C ASP A 83 16.59 7.04 9.89
N VAL A 84 16.99 7.17 8.61
CA VAL A 84 16.84 6.12 7.59
C VAL A 84 17.83 4.99 7.89
N LYS A 85 17.31 3.76 8.06
CA LYS A 85 18.11 2.58 8.40
C LYS A 85 18.32 1.68 7.19
N HIS A 86 19.27 0.74 7.26
CA HIS A 86 19.52 -0.25 6.19
C HIS A 86 18.28 -1.07 5.83
N ILE A 87 17.44 -1.42 6.81
CA ILE A 87 16.17 -2.13 6.56
C ILE A 87 15.19 -1.31 5.71
N ASP A 88 15.27 0.03 5.70
CA ASP A 88 14.46 0.86 4.82
C ASP A 88 14.89 0.74 3.37
N TRP A 89 16.20 0.79 3.13
CA TRP A 89 16.80 0.53 1.83
C TRP A 89 16.51 -0.89 1.35
N LEU A 90 16.59 -1.88 2.24
CA LEU A 90 16.26 -3.27 1.93
C LEU A 90 14.80 -3.42 1.47
N LEU A 91 13.85 -2.83 2.21
CA LEU A 91 12.43 -2.86 1.81
C LEU A 91 12.20 -2.21 0.44
N THR A 92 12.81 -1.04 0.21
CA THR A 92 12.70 -0.33 -1.07
C THR A 92 13.36 -1.11 -2.21
N PHE A 93 14.51 -1.75 -1.98
CA PHE A 93 15.21 -2.56 -2.97
C PHE A 93 14.45 -3.86 -3.30
N ILE A 94 13.92 -4.55 -2.31
CA ILE A 94 13.05 -5.71 -2.53
C ILE A 94 11.84 -5.31 -3.38
N MET A 95 11.23 -4.16 -3.07
CA MET A 95 10.10 -3.68 -3.86
C MET A 95 10.50 -3.28 -5.28
N LEU A 96 11.70 -2.75 -5.50
CA LEU A 96 12.23 -2.48 -6.83
C LEU A 96 12.30 -3.77 -7.67
N LEU A 97 12.84 -4.85 -7.09
CA LEU A 97 12.91 -6.15 -7.76
C LEU A 97 11.53 -6.70 -8.09
N PHE A 98 10.59 -6.65 -7.14
CA PHE A 98 9.21 -7.07 -7.39
C PHE A 98 8.50 -6.19 -8.42
N GLY A 99 8.68 -4.87 -8.36
CA GLY A 99 8.11 -3.94 -9.33
C GLY A 99 8.59 -4.22 -10.76
N ALA A 100 9.90 -4.44 -10.93
CA ALA A 100 10.46 -4.85 -12.22
C ALA A 100 9.94 -6.22 -12.68
N ALA A 101 9.88 -7.20 -11.77
CA ALA A 101 9.34 -8.53 -12.05
C ALA A 101 7.85 -8.47 -12.45
N PHE A 102 7.05 -7.62 -11.79
CA PHE A 102 5.65 -7.42 -12.15
C PHE A 102 5.48 -6.83 -13.54
N ILE A 103 6.32 -5.86 -13.90
CA ILE A 103 6.28 -5.29 -15.25
C ILE A 103 6.66 -6.34 -16.31
N ALA A 104 7.78 -7.04 -16.11
CA ALA A 104 8.24 -8.06 -17.04
C ALA A 104 7.20 -9.19 -17.21
N PHE A 105 6.67 -9.71 -16.11
CA PHE A 105 5.65 -10.76 -16.14
C PHE A 105 4.30 -10.26 -16.68
N GLY A 106 3.94 -9.00 -16.39
CA GLY A 106 2.76 -8.34 -16.95
C GLY A 106 2.79 -8.27 -18.47
N PHE A 107 3.92 -7.83 -19.05
CA PHE A 107 4.11 -7.85 -20.50
C PHE A 107 4.06 -9.27 -21.07
N TYR A 108 4.75 -10.22 -20.43
CA TYR A 108 4.70 -11.63 -20.83
C TYR A 108 3.26 -12.17 -20.92
N LEU A 109 2.41 -11.88 -19.92
CA LEU A 109 1.00 -12.27 -19.92
C LEU A 109 0.20 -11.60 -21.04
N VAL A 110 0.41 -10.29 -21.26
CA VAL A 110 -0.29 -9.55 -22.34
C VAL A 110 0.08 -10.10 -23.71
N PHE A 111 1.36 -10.43 -23.97
CA PHE A 111 1.79 -11.06 -25.21
C PHE A 111 1.20 -12.46 -25.43
N LYS A 112 0.83 -13.15 -24.35
CA LYS A 112 0.09 -14.42 -24.38
C LYS A 112 -1.44 -14.21 -24.44
N SER A 113 -1.90 -13.01 -24.78
CA SER A 113 -3.32 -12.63 -24.81
C SER A 113 -4.06 -12.80 -23.48
N ASN A 114 -3.33 -12.80 -22.35
CA ASN A 114 -3.90 -12.81 -21.02
C ASN A 114 -3.97 -11.39 -20.45
N PHE A 115 -5.16 -10.80 -20.51
CA PHE A 115 -5.42 -9.43 -20.04
C PHE A 115 -5.22 -9.22 -18.53
N PHE A 116 -5.11 -10.29 -17.73
CA PHE A 116 -4.71 -10.16 -16.33
C PHE A 116 -3.29 -9.55 -16.18
N GLY A 117 -2.46 -9.62 -17.22
CA GLY A 117 -1.17 -8.92 -17.28
C GLY A 117 -1.27 -7.41 -17.07
N ILE A 118 -2.41 -6.77 -17.39
CA ILE A 118 -2.65 -5.34 -17.13
C ILE A 118 -2.58 -5.05 -15.63
N VAL A 119 -3.11 -5.93 -14.78
CA VAL A 119 -3.07 -5.77 -13.32
C VAL A 119 -1.61 -5.78 -12.83
N PHE A 120 -0.80 -6.70 -13.34
CA PHE A 120 0.63 -6.77 -13.05
C PHE A 120 1.36 -5.48 -13.46
N LEU A 121 1.09 -4.96 -14.66
CA LEU A 121 1.68 -3.72 -15.14
C LEU A 121 1.30 -2.53 -14.23
N VAL A 122 0.03 -2.39 -13.86
CA VAL A 122 -0.45 -1.33 -12.98
C VAL A 122 0.22 -1.40 -11.61
N PHE A 123 0.21 -2.56 -10.96
CA PHE A 123 0.88 -2.73 -9.67
C PHE A 123 2.38 -2.51 -9.78
N GLY A 124 3.03 -2.99 -10.85
CA GLY A 124 4.45 -2.78 -11.12
C GLY A 124 4.81 -1.30 -11.24
N VAL A 125 4.10 -0.55 -12.09
CA VAL A 125 4.33 0.89 -12.27
C VAL A 125 4.12 1.68 -10.97
N ILE A 126 3.01 1.44 -10.27
CA ILE A 126 2.74 2.12 -8.99
C ILE A 126 3.83 1.80 -7.97
N SER A 127 4.32 0.56 -7.94
CA SER A 127 5.42 0.16 -7.06
C SER A 127 6.71 0.91 -7.37
N LEU A 128 7.06 1.08 -8.65
CA LEU A 128 8.26 1.82 -9.06
C LEU A 128 8.15 3.31 -8.75
N VAL A 129 6.97 3.93 -8.92
CA VAL A 129 6.71 5.32 -8.50
C VAL A 129 7.00 5.48 -7.00
N PHE A 130 6.55 4.52 -6.21
CA PHE A 130 6.78 4.52 -4.77
C PHE A 130 8.22 4.23 -4.35
N VAL A 131 8.93 3.37 -5.08
CA VAL A 131 10.38 3.15 -4.89
C VAL A 131 11.16 4.43 -5.20
N TYR A 132 10.79 5.12 -6.29
CA TYR A 132 11.39 6.39 -6.64
C TYR A 132 11.11 7.47 -5.58
N GLN A 133 9.89 7.53 -5.06
CA GLN A 133 9.54 8.41 -3.94
C GLN A 133 10.39 8.12 -2.69
N ASP A 134 10.58 6.85 -2.35
CA ASP A 134 11.43 6.45 -1.22
C ASP A 134 12.89 6.87 -1.44
N TYR A 135 13.43 6.67 -2.64
CA TYR A 135 14.77 7.11 -3.00
C TYR A 135 14.95 8.62 -2.81
N LEU A 136 14.01 9.43 -3.31
CA LEU A 136 14.04 10.89 -3.13
C LEU A 136 13.96 11.28 -1.66
N ASN A 137 13.05 10.66 -0.90
CA ASN A 137 12.88 10.93 0.52
C ASN A 137 14.16 10.57 1.33
N PHE A 138 14.78 9.43 1.05
CA PHE A 138 15.97 8.97 1.76
C PHE A 138 17.22 9.78 1.40
N LYS A 139 17.25 10.42 0.23
CA LYS A 139 18.30 11.35 -0.18
C LYS A 139 18.05 12.80 0.25
N GLY A 140 17.00 13.07 1.04
CA GLY A 140 16.68 14.42 1.50
C GLY A 140 16.07 15.33 0.43
N LYS A 141 15.71 14.79 -0.73
CA LYS A 141 15.11 15.52 -1.86
C LYS A 141 13.58 15.54 -1.76
N ALA A 142 13.03 15.38 -0.55
CA ALA A 142 11.59 15.36 -0.33
C ALA A 142 10.98 16.77 -0.56
N GLY A 143 9.88 16.83 -1.31
CA GLY A 143 9.21 18.09 -1.64
C GLY A 143 8.55 18.80 -0.45
N VAL A 144 8.37 18.13 0.69
CA VAL A 144 7.75 18.67 1.90
C VAL A 144 8.59 18.34 3.13
N LYS A 145 8.60 19.24 4.13
CA LYS A 145 9.41 19.09 5.36
C LYS A 145 9.00 17.88 6.19
N ASN A 146 7.70 17.62 6.27
CA ASN A 146 7.14 16.48 7.02
C ASN A 146 6.77 15.31 6.09
N TYR A 147 7.66 14.98 5.14
CA TYR A 147 7.48 13.88 4.20
C TYR A 147 7.12 12.55 4.87
N TRP A 148 7.61 12.33 6.09
CA TRP A 148 7.30 11.16 6.88
C TRP A 148 5.81 10.99 7.17
N LEU A 149 5.09 12.08 7.42
CA LEU A 149 3.67 12.05 7.74
C LEU A 149 2.82 11.91 6.47
N VAL A 150 3.17 12.67 5.43
CA VAL A 150 2.49 12.60 4.13
C VAL A 150 2.63 11.21 3.52
N THR A 151 3.84 10.66 3.55
CA THR A 151 4.08 9.30 3.04
C THR A 151 3.37 8.28 3.92
N HIS A 152 3.35 8.43 5.25
CA HIS A 152 2.55 7.54 6.12
C HIS A 152 1.07 7.48 5.70
N PHE A 153 0.42 8.62 5.42
CA PHE A 153 -0.97 8.61 4.94
C PHE A 153 -1.12 7.89 3.59
N GLN A 154 -0.26 8.21 2.62
CA GLN A 154 -0.27 7.56 1.31
C GLN A 154 -0.14 6.04 1.43
N ARG A 155 0.80 5.58 2.27
CA ARG A 155 1.10 4.16 2.46
C ARG A 155 -0.01 3.42 3.20
N MET A 156 -0.50 3.96 4.31
CA MET A 156 -1.53 3.28 5.11
C MET A 156 -2.87 3.22 4.37
N ILE A 157 -3.30 4.33 3.76
CA ILE A 157 -4.56 4.35 3.02
C ILE A 157 -4.43 3.56 1.71
N GLY A 158 -3.27 3.62 1.04
CA GLY A 158 -3.00 2.79 -0.14
C GLY A 158 -3.02 1.29 0.14
N SER A 159 -2.50 0.85 1.30
CA SER A 159 -2.66 -0.55 1.73
C SER A 159 -4.12 -0.93 1.93
N TYR A 160 -4.92 -0.02 2.49
CA TYR A 160 -6.35 -0.25 2.71
C TYR A 160 -7.15 -0.26 1.39
N ILE A 161 -6.81 0.59 0.43
CA ILE A 161 -7.34 0.56 -0.94
C ILE A 161 -7.09 -0.83 -1.56
N ALA A 162 -5.85 -1.33 -1.48
CA ALA A 162 -5.50 -2.63 -2.03
C ALA A 162 -6.32 -3.76 -1.39
N THR A 163 -6.53 -3.72 -0.07
CA THR A 163 -7.36 -4.70 0.65
C THR A 163 -8.83 -4.64 0.25
N ILE A 164 -9.45 -3.45 0.20
CA ILE A 164 -10.85 -3.32 -0.23
C ILE A 164 -10.98 -3.79 -1.69
N THR A 165 -10.04 -3.41 -2.56
CA THR A 165 -10.04 -3.84 -3.96
C THR A 165 -9.96 -5.36 -4.07
N ALA A 166 -9.09 -6.01 -3.31
CA ALA A 166 -9.00 -7.46 -3.31
C ALA A 166 -10.26 -8.14 -2.79
N PHE A 167 -10.84 -7.61 -1.71
CA PHE A 167 -12.11 -8.13 -1.19
C PHE A 167 -13.23 -7.96 -2.22
N LEU A 168 -13.39 -6.77 -2.80
CA LEU A 168 -14.43 -6.50 -3.78
C LEU A 168 -14.25 -7.36 -5.02
N VAL A 169 -13.09 -7.33 -5.67
CA VAL A 169 -12.84 -8.05 -6.93
C VAL A 169 -13.07 -9.56 -6.78
N VAL A 170 -12.68 -10.17 -5.65
CA VAL A 170 -12.84 -11.61 -5.42
C VAL A 170 -14.28 -12.00 -5.11
N ASN A 171 -15.04 -11.12 -4.44
CA ASN A 171 -16.42 -11.40 -4.04
C ASN A 171 -17.46 -10.72 -4.94
N ASN A 172 -17.04 -10.10 -6.04
CA ASN A 172 -17.92 -9.32 -6.90
C ASN A 172 -18.81 -10.24 -7.75
N THR A 173 -20.13 -10.11 -7.58
CA THR A 173 -21.12 -10.83 -8.38
C THR A 173 -22.04 -9.91 -9.17
N PHE A 174 -22.00 -8.59 -8.94
CA PHE A 174 -23.01 -7.65 -9.42
C PHE A 174 -22.45 -6.37 -10.07
N LEU A 175 -21.23 -5.94 -9.73
CA LEU A 175 -20.61 -4.76 -10.35
C LEU A 175 -19.90 -5.14 -11.66
N PRO A 176 -19.86 -4.24 -12.65
CA PRO A 176 -18.90 -4.35 -13.75
C PRO A 176 -17.47 -4.44 -13.20
N GLY A 177 -16.66 -5.34 -13.76
CA GLY A 177 -15.31 -5.63 -13.22
C GLY A 177 -14.45 -4.38 -13.05
N VAL A 178 -14.45 -3.47 -14.04
CA VAL A 178 -13.69 -2.20 -13.98
C VAL A 178 -14.10 -1.34 -12.78
N ILE A 179 -15.40 -1.31 -12.45
CA ILE A 179 -15.90 -0.57 -11.28
C ILE A 179 -15.40 -1.24 -10.00
N ALA A 180 -15.47 -2.56 -9.89
CA ALA A 180 -14.95 -3.28 -8.71
C ALA A 180 -13.45 -3.00 -8.47
N TRP A 181 -12.66 -2.86 -9.53
CA TRP A 181 -11.24 -2.53 -9.47
C TRP A 181 -10.94 -1.07 -9.08
N LEU A 182 -11.69 -0.12 -9.63
CA LEU A 182 -11.35 1.31 -9.51
C LEU A 182 -12.12 2.04 -8.40
N LEU A 183 -13.27 1.52 -7.96
CA LEU A 183 -14.14 2.16 -6.97
C LEU A 183 -13.41 2.51 -5.66
N PRO A 184 -12.61 1.61 -5.04
CA PRO A 184 -11.92 1.95 -3.80
C PRO A 184 -10.90 3.08 -3.99
N THR A 185 -10.16 3.06 -5.09
CA THR A 185 -9.19 4.10 -5.44
C THR A 185 -9.89 5.43 -5.69
N ALA A 186 -11.00 5.42 -6.44
CA ALA A 186 -11.78 6.63 -6.76
C ALA A 186 -12.28 7.36 -5.50
N ILE A 187 -12.65 6.60 -4.45
CA ILE A 187 -13.14 7.17 -3.19
C ILE A 187 -12.00 7.58 -2.25
N LEU A 188 -10.98 6.74 -2.10
CA LEU A 188 -9.98 6.90 -1.04
C LEU A 188 -8.76 7.72 -1.45
N VAL A 189 -8.42 7.82 -2.74
CA VAL A 189 -7.34 8.71 -3.21
C VAL A 189 -7.64 10.19 -2.92
N PRO A 190 -8.88 10.71 -3.14
CA PRO A 190 -9.25 12.04 -2.69
C PRO A 190 -8.99 12.27 -1.19
N LEU A 191 -9.23 11.27 -0.34
CA LEU A 191 -8.93 11.37 1.10
C LEU A 191 -7.43 11.42 1.37
N ILE A 192 -6.61 10.66 0.64
CA ILE A 192 -5.15 10.76 0.71
C ILE A 192 -4.71 12.19 0.39
N ILE A 193 -5.21 12.76 -0.71
CA ILE A 193 -4.87 14.12 -1.14
C ILE A 193 -5.31 15.15 -0.10
N PHE A 194 -6.54 15.04 0.40
CA PHE A 194 -7.10 15.93 1.41
C PHE A 194 -6.24 15.95 2.69
N TRP A 195 -5.96 14.78 3.28
CA TRP A 195 -5.15 14.73 4.50
C TRP A 195 -3.69 15.09 4.25
N SER A 196 -3.12 14.72 3.11
CA SER A 196 -1.76 15.13 2.75
C SER A 196 -1.66 16.66 2.70
N ARG A 197 -2.57 17.33 2.00
CA ARG A 197 -2.60 18.81 1.91
C ARG A 197 -2.93 19.49 3.23
N LYS A 198 -3.81 18.91 4.04
CA LYS A 198 -4.18 19.45 5.36
C LYS A 198 -3.00 19.46 6.34
N TYR A 199 -2.12 18.45 6.26
CA TYR A 199 -1.03 18.28 7.21
C TYR A 199 0.35 18.60 6.62
N GLU A 200 0.51 18.82 5.31
CA GLU A 200 1.82 19.11 4.70
C GLU A 200 2.42 20.42 5.21
N ILE A 201 3.73 20.40 5.44
CA ILE A 201 4.52 21.58 5.76
C ILE A 201 5.45 21.82 4.57
N LYS A 202 5.13 22.83 3.76
CA LYS A 202 5.94 23.20 2.59
C LYS A 202 7.28 23.79 3.03
N HIS A 203 8.30 23.64 2.17
CA HIS A 203 9.52 24.43 2.31
C HIS A 203 9.18 25.91 2.18
N LYS A 204 9.79 26.78 3.01
CA LYS A 204 9.69 28.23 2.79
C LYS A 204 10.28 28.48 1.41
N LYS A 205 9.50 29.03 0.48
CA LYS A 205 10.08 29.63 -0.72
C LYS A 205 10.96 30.77 -0.22
N LEU A 206 12.27 30.68 -0.41
CA LEU A 206 13.13 31.86 -0.35
C LEU A 206 12.59 32.78 -1.45
N LYS A 207 11.99 33.90 -1.04
CA LYS A 207 11.65 35.00 -1.95
C LYS A 207 12.93 35.73 -2.30
#